data_AF-A0A2G8E5H1-F1
#
_entry.id   AF-A0A2G8E5H1-F1
#
_cell.length_a   1.000
_cell.length_b   1.000
_cell.length_c   1.000
_cell.angle_alpha   90.00
_cell.angle_beta   90.00
_cell.angle_gamma   90.00
#
_symmetry.space_group_name_H-M   'P 1'
#
loop_
_entity.id
_entity.type
_entity.pdbx_description
1 polymer ?
#
loop_
_entity_poly.entity_id
_entity_poly.type
_entity_poly.pdbx_seq_one_letter_code
_entity_poly.pdbx_strand_id
1 'polypeptide(L)'
;MSLKLFLLILLLTAVCFVIGLYAGGWAWYLMTGYHRDAPGLFTLLSQGEISLTNKGKTMLPWAWCVTAVITFLPTGITLLSVLARTDNSQNNLHGKARFANRRELRKIWYTESEK
;
A
#
# COMPACT_ATOMS: atom_id res chain seq x y z
N MET A 1 0.17 12.92 -11.05
CA MET A 1 0.91 12.47 -9.84
C MET A 1 2.28 13.15 -9.87
N SER A 2 2.60 13.99 -8.89
CA SER A 2 3.82 14.82 -8.94
C SER A 2 5.08 13.94 -8.80
N LEU A 3 6.10 14.13 -9.64
CA LEU A 3 7.35 13.33 -9.64
C LEU A 3 8.02 13.23 -8.27
N LYS A 4 7.91 14.29 -7.45
CA LYS A 4 8.35 14.33 -6.04
C LYS A 4 7.71 13.26 -5.16
N LEU A 5 6.41 13.02 -5.36
CA LEU A 5 5.62 12.06 -4.59
C LEU A 5 6.01 10.62 -4.96
N PHE A 6 6.28 10.37 -6.25
CA PHE A 6 6.80 9.09 -6.72
C PHE A 6 8.18 8.78 -6.14
N LEU A 7 9.11 9.75 -6.17
CA LEU A 7 10.45 9.59 -5.57
C LEU A 7 10.38 9.33 -4.06
N LEU A 8 9.47 9.99 -3.36
CA LEU A 8 9.28 9.77 -1.92
C LEU A 8 8.77 8.35 -1.63
N ILE A 9 7.79 7.86 -2.39
CA ILE A 9 7.29 6.48 -2.26
C ILE A 9 8.42 5.49 -2.57
N LEU A 10 9.19 5.72 -3.63
CA LEU A 10 10.31 4.85 -4.00
C LEU A 10 11.38 4.80 -2.90
N LEU A 11 11.76 5.95 -2.34
CA LEU A 11 12.69 6.02 -1.22
C LEU A 11 12.15 5.28 0.00
N LEU A 12 10.88 5.48 0.34
CA LEU A 12 10.24 4.81 1.47
C LEU A 12 10.17 3.30 1.27
N THR A 13 9.86 2.82 0.05
CA THR A 13 9.90 1.39 -0.28
C THR A 13 11.29 0.79 -0.16
N ALA A 14 12.34 1.53 -0.54
CA ALA A 14 13.72 1.08 -0.38
C ALA A 14 14.12 0.95 1.10
N VAL A 15 13.72 1.91 1.93
CA VAL A 15 13.93 1.84 3.39
C VAL A 15 13.16 0.67 4.00
N CYS A 16 11.89 0.51 3.65
CA CYS A 16 11.07 -0.62 4.09
C CYS A 16 11.63 -1.97 3.62
N PHE A 17 12.24 -2.04 2.43
CA PHE A 17 12.90 -3.25 1.95
C PHE A 17 14.09 -3.64 2.82
N VAL A 18 14.95 -2.69 3.19
CA VAL A 18 16.10 -2.95 4.07
C VAL A 18 15.64 -3.42 5.46
N ILE A 19 14.62 -2.76 6.03
CA ILE A 19 14.01 -3.17 7.30
C ILE A 19 13.37 -4.55 7.16
N GLY A 20 12.70 -4.80 6.03
CA GLY A 20 12.08 -6.07 5.67
C GLY A 20 13.09 -7.20 5.68
N LEU A 21 14.22 -7.05 4.99
CA LEU A 21 15.31 -8.04 4.97
C LEU A 21 15.82 -8.37 6.38
N TYR A 22 16.00 -7.36 7.23
CA TYR A 22 16.43 -7.57 8.61
C TYR A 22 15.37 -8.32 9.43
N ALA A 23 14.10 -7.92 9.33
CA ALA A 23 12.98 -8.57 10.02
C ALA A 23 12.74 -10.01 9.51
N GLY A 24 12.89 -10.26 8.21
CA GLY A 24 12.80 -11.60 7.65
C GLY A 24 13.95 -12.50 8.10
N GLY A 25 15.16 -11.97 8.22
CA GLY A 25 16.30 -12.69 8.81
C GLY A 25 16.02 -13.11 10.25
N TRP A 26 15.39 -12.22 11.04
CA TRP A 26 14.91 -12.53 12.39
C TRP A 26 13.82 -13.60 12.42
N ALA A 27 12.81 -13.48 11.55
CA ALA A 27 11.76 -14.49 11.42
C ALA A 27 12.33 -15.86 11.05
N TRP A 28 13.35 -15.89 10.19
CA TRP A 28 14.04 -17.11 9.81
C TRP A 28 14.79 -17.76 10.98
N TYR A 29 15.54 -17.00 11.78
CA TYR A 29 16.19 -17.51 13.00
C TYR A 29 15.16 -18.07 14.00
N LEU A 30 14.04 -17.37 14.19
CA LEU A 30 12.98 -17.79 15.11
C LEU A 30 12.32 -19.12 14.65
N MET A 31 12.09 -19.30 13.36
CA MET A 31 11.50 -20.53 12.79
C MET A 31 12.48 -21.72 12.79
N THR A 32 13.78 -21.45 12.65
CA THR A 32 14.81 -22.48 12.55
C THR A 32 15.42 -22.85 13.90
N GLY A 33 15.20 -22.05 14.94
CA GLY A 33 15.77 -22.25 16.27
C GLY A 33 17.27 -21.91 16.35
N TYR A 34 17.82 -21.24 15.32
CA TYR A 34 19.21 -20.84 15.28
C TYR A 34 19.42 -19.64 16.22
N HIS A 35 20.08 -19.87 17.36
CA HIS A 35 20.42 -18.84 18.33
C HIS A 35 21.84 -18.33 18.06
N ARG A 36 22.03 -17.56 16.98
CA ARG A 36 23.26 -16.78 16.77
C ARG A 36 22.96 -15.30 16.81
N ASP A 37 23.98 -14.54 17.20
CA ASP A 37 23.99 -13.08 17.25
C ASP A 37 23.49 -12.46 15.96
N ALA A 38 22.64 -11.43 16.11
CA ALA A 38 21.92 -10.63 15.13
C ALA A 38 22.04 -11.02 13.63
N PRO A 39 20.92 -11.32 12.94
CA PRO A 39 20.95 -11.65 11.52
C PRO A 39 21.47 -10.47 10.69
N GLY A 40 22.49 -10.71 9.88
CA GLY A 40 22.96 -9.72 8.89
C GLY A 40 21.94 -9.54 7.75
N LEU A 41 22.02 -8.40 7.03
CA LEU A 41 21.13 -8.09 5.91
C LEU A 41 21.15 -9.13 4.78
N PHE A 42 22.27 -9.83 4.62
CA PHE A 42 22.46 -10.85 3.59
C PHE A 42 22.15 -12.28 4.05
N THR A 43 21.69 -12.49 5.29
CA THR A 43 21.42 -13.83 5.81
C THR A 43 20.44 -14.62 4.95
N LEU A 44 19.34 -13.99 4.53
CA LEU A 44 18.36 -14.61 3.62
C LEU A 44 18.91 -14.85 2.21
N LEU A 45 19.75 -13.94 1.71
CA LEU A 45 20.35 -14.03 0.37
C LEU A 45 21.42 -15.13 0.29
N SER A 46 22.19 -15.31 1.37
CA SER A 46 23.26 -16.31 1.46
C SER A 46 22.76 -17.76 1.50
N GLN A 47 21.47 -17.97 1.76
CA GLN A 47 20.86 -19.29 1.90
C GLN A 47 20.08 -19.76 0.68
N GLY A 48 20.12 -18.99 -0.43
CA GLY A 48 19.26 -19.15 -1.62
C GLY A 48 19.30 -20.49 -2.34
N GLU A 49 20.18 -21.43 -1.97
CA GLU A 49 20.10 -22.79 -2.48
C GLU A 49 18.96 -23.55 -1.81
N ILE A 50 17.88 -23.80 -2.54
CA ILE A 50 16.75 -24.59 -2.07
C ILE A 50 17.19 -26.06 -1.95
N SER A 51 17.13 -26.61 -0.74
CA SER A 51 17.36 -28.04 -0.47
C SER A 51 16.27 -28.53 0.46
N LEU A 52 15.48 -29.49 0.00
CA LEU A 52 14.34 -30.04 0.75
C LEU A 52 14.74 -30.87 1.98
N THR A 53 16.03 -31.18 2.16
CA THR A 53 16.54 -31.94 3.30
C THR A 53 16.74 -31.08 4.55
N ASN A 54 16.91 -29.76 4.39
CA ASN A 54 17.25 -28.86 5.50
C ASN A 54 16.03 -28.06 5.95
N LYS A 55 15.64 -28.20 7.23
CA LYS A 55 14.55 -27.44 7.88
C LYS A 55 14.69 -25.92 7.73
N GLY A 56 15.93 -25.42 7.64
CA GLY A 56 16.17 -24.00 7.37
C GLY A 56 15.74 -23.54 5.99
N LYS A 57 15.93 -24.39 4.98
CA LYS A 57 15.62 -24.06 3.59
C LYS A 57 14.13 -24.21 3.29
N THR A 58 13.39 -25.05 4.03
CA THR A 58 11.92 -25.12 3.95
C THR A 58 11.21 -23.92 4.58
N MET A 59 11.84 -23.27 5.57
CA MET A 59 11.31 -22.07 6.22
C MET A 59 11.69 -20.76 5.50
N LEU A 60 12.60 -20.83 4.51
CA LEU A 60 13.06 -19.67 3.74
C LEU A 60 11.92 -18.89 3.07
N PRO A 61 10.95 -19.53 2.38
CA PRO A 61 9.86 -18.81 1.72
C PRO A 61 9.00 -17.99 2.70
N TRP A 62 8.77 -18.51 3.90
CA TRP A 62 8.00 -17.82 4.95
C TRP A 62 8.73 -16.58 5.47
N ALA A 63 10.05 -16.65 5.62
CA ALA A 63 10.86 -15.49 5.96
C ALA A 63 10.80 -14.42 4.85
N TRP A 64 10.81 -14.83 3.58
CA TRP A 64 10.62 -13.92 2.45
C TRP A 64 9.22 -13.29 2.42
N CYS A 65 8.17 -14.01 2.83
CA CYS A 65 6.84 -13.41 2.98
C CYS A 65 6.86 -12.22 3.97
N VAL A 66 7.57 -12.33 5.10
CA VAL A 66 7.72 -11.24 6.07
C VAL A 66 8.41 -10.02 5.42
N THR A 67 9.49 -10.26 4.66
CA THR A 67 10.17 -9.18 3.94
C THR A 67 9.25 -8.49 2.93
N ALA A 68 8.44 -9.28 2.20
CA ALA A 68 7.52 -8.76 1.19
C ALA A 68 6.42 -7.89 1.82
N VAL A 69 5.80 -8.35 2.91
CA VAL A 69 4.75 -7.59 3.61
C VAL A 69 5.26 -6.23 4.08
N ILE A 70 6.45 -6.18 4.66
CA ILE A 70 7.06 -4.92 5.13
C ILE A 70 7.42 -4.02 3.94
N THR A 71 7.97 -4.58 2.87
CA THR A 71 8.36 -3.83 1.66
C THR A 71 7.16 -3.16 0.99
N PHE A 72 6.03 -3.86 0.92
CA PHE A 72 4.80 -3.37 0.29
C PHE A 72 3.91 -2.55 1.23
N LEU A 73 4.33 -2.32 2.49
CA LEU A 73 3.58 -1.51 3.45
C LEU A 73 3.28 -0.09 2.95
N PRO A 74 4.24 0.65 2.35
CA PRO A 74 3.99 2.00 1.83
C PRO A 74 2.94 1.98 0.73
N THR A 75 3.04 1.03 -0.21
CA THR A 75 2.08 0.85 -1.29
C THR A 75 0.70 0.45 -0.78
N GLY A 76 0.63 -0.45 0.20
CA GLY A 76 -0.62 -0.88 0.83
C GLY A 76 -1.34 0.28 1.52
N ILE A 77 -0.59 1.11 2.27
CA ILE A 77 -1.16 2.32 2.91
C ILE A 77 -1.66 3.31 1.87
N THR A 78 -0.90 3.54 0.79
CA THR A 78 -1.37 4.43 -0.28
C THR A 78 -2.65 3.89 -0.95
N LEU A 79 -2.73 2.59 -1.23
CA LEU A 79 -3.91 1.97 -1.82
C LEU A 79 -5.11 2.06 -0.88
N LEU A 80 -4.93 1.76 0.41
CA LEU A 80 -5.98 1.87 1.43
C LEU A 80 -6.47 3.32 1.54
N SER A 81 -5.56 4.30 1.52
CA SER A 81 -5.93 5.71 1.58
C SER A 81 -6.74 6.18 0.36
N VAL A 82 -6.46 5.62 -0.83
CA VAL A 82 -7.24 5.89 -2.03
C VAL A 82 -8.61 5.22 -1.94
N LEU A 83 -8.68 3.96 -1.50
CA LEU A 83 -9.94 3.24 -1.33
C LEU A 83 -10.85 3.92 -0.30
N ALA A 84 -10.30 4.32 0.86
CA ALA A 84 -11.03 5.03 1.90
C ALA A 84 -11.50 6.43 1.46
N ARG A 85 -10.78 7.07 0.53
CA ARG A 85 -11.18 8.35 -0.05
C ARG A 85 -12.30 8.22 -1.07
N THR A 86 -12.36 7.11 -1.81
CA THR A 86 -13.48 6.79 -2.71
C THR A 86 -14.79 6.61 -1.94
N ASP A 87 -14.74 5.98 -0.76
CA ASP A 87 -15.94 5.76 0.06
C ASP A 87 -16.49 7.08 0.65
N ASN A 88 -15.60 8.03 0.98
CA ASN A 88 -15.98 9.38 1.40
C ASN A 88 -16.38 10.32 0.25
N SER A 89 -16.34 9.85 -1.01
CA SER A 89 -16.82 10.59 -2.18
C SER A 89 -18.34 10.48 -2.37
N GLN A 90 -19.11 10.41 -1.28
CA GLN A 90 -20.58 10.49 -1.30
C GLN A 90 -21.13 11.83 -0.78
N ASN A 91 -20.30 12.86 -0.60
CA ASN A 91 -20.79 14.14 -0.06
C ASN A 91 -21.46 15.08 -1.07
N ASN A 92 -21.78 14.66 -2.30
CA ASN A 92 -22.63 15.46 -3.21
C ASN A 92 -23.14 14.63 -4.40
N LEU A 93 -24.03 13.65 -4.17
CA LEU A 93 -24.91 13.19 -5.25
C LEU A 93 -25.96 14.26 -5.63
N HIS A 94 -26.23 15.20 -4.73
CA HIS A 94 -26.93 16.46 -5.04
C HIS A 94 -25.91 17.53 -5.45
N GLY A 95 -25.14 17.28 -6.50
CA GLY A 95 -24.13 18.24 -6.98
C GLY A 95 -24.72 19.65 -7.09
N LYS A 96 -24.28 20.58 -6.22
CA LYS A 96 -24.75 21.98 -6.10
C LYS A 96 -26.20 22.19 -6.58
N ALA A 97 -27.12 21.31 -6.18
CA ALA A 97 -28.53 21.44 -6.53
C ALA A 97 -29.12 22.52 -5.60
N ARG A 98 -28.76 23.76 -5.88
CA ARG A 98 -29.42 24.92 -5.30
C ARG A 98 -30.76 25.02 -6.02
N PHE A 99 -31.85 24.98 -5.28
CA PHE A 99 -33.16 25.34 -5.80
C PHE A 99 -33.06 26.76 -6.39
N ALA A 100 -33.45 26.92 -7.66
CA ALA A 100 -33.39 28.19 -8.36
C ALA A 100 -34.25 29.23 -7.62
N ASN A 101 -33.75 30.47 -7.50
CA ASN A 101 -34.50 31.53 -6.83
C ASN A 101 -35.71 31.95 -7.69
N ARG A 102 -36.77 32.54 -7.10
CA ARG A 102 -37.98 32.96 -7.83
C ARG A 102 -37.71 33.86 -9.04
N ARG A 103 -36.59 34.61 -9.03
CA ARG A 103 -36.14 35.43 -10.18
C ARG A 103 -35.55 34.61 -11.33
N GLU A 104 -34.88 33.50 -11.01
CA GLU A 104 -34.27 32.58 -11.99
C GLU A 104 -35.33 31.67 -12.61
N LEU A 105 -36.28 31.18 -11.80
CA LEU A 105 -37.45 30.42 -12.28
C LEU A 105 -38.32 31.23 -13.24
N ARG A 106 -38.48 32.53 -12.98
CA ARG A 106 -39.25 33.44 -13.85
C ARG A 106 -38.64 33.54 -15.25
N LYS A 107 -37.32 33.47 -15.39
CA LYS A 107 -36.65 33.56 -16.70
C LYS A 107 -36.94 32.34 -17.58
N ILE A 108 -36.99 31.15 -16.97
CA ILE A 108 -37.30 29.88 -17.67
C ILE A 108 -38.72 29.91 -18.23
N TRP A 109 -39.68 30.39 -17.42
CA TRP A 109 -41.10 30.52 -17.78
C TRP A 109 -41.38 31.43 -19.00
N TYR A 110 -40.45 32.32 -19.35
CA TYR A 110 -40.59 33.20 -20.52
C TYR A 110 -39.69 32.79 -21.69
N THR A 111 -38.86 31.76 -21.54
CA THR A 111 -37.95 31.27 -22.58
C THR A 111 -38.36 29.92 -23.15
N GLU A 112 -39.14 29.11 -22.42
CA GLU A 112 -39.82 27.96 -23.01
C GLU A 112 -41.05 28.44 -23.76
N SER A 113 -40.90 28.60 -25.07
CA SER A 113 -42.05 28.54 -25.99
C SER A 113 -42.61 27.12 -25.90
N GLU A 114 -43.85 26.99 -25.42
CA GLU A 114 -44.65 25.76 -25.57
C GLU A 114 -44.50 25.27 -27.01
N LYS A 115 -44.05 24.02 -27.15
CA LYS A 115 -44.12 23.26 -28.39
C LYS A 115 -45.08 22.11 -28.18
#